data_AF-U6D218-F1
#
_entry.id   AF-U6D218-F1
#
_cell.length_a   1.000
_cell.length_b   1.000
_cell.length_c   1.000
_cell.angle_alpha   90.00
_cell.angle_beta   90.00
_cell.angle_gamma   90.00
#
_symmetry.space_group_name_H-M   'P 1'
#
loop_
_entity.id
_entity.type
_entity.pdbx_description
1 polymer ?
#
loop_
_entity_poly.entity_id
_entity_poly.type
_entity_poly.pdbx_seq_one_letter_code
_entity_poly.pdbx_strand_id
1 'polypeptide(L)'
;YWCTDQVIVQRSLAAKNLSHAKGGSLMAAYLKVLPLFMMVFPGMVSRVLFPDQVACADPETCLKVCSNPSGCSDIAYPKLVLELLPTGLRGLMMAVMVAALMSSLTSIFNSASTIFTMDLWKYIRPRASEKELMIVGRVFVLLLVLVSILWIPIVQASQGGQLFIYIQSISSYLQPPVAVVFIMGCFWKRTNEKVALDKHRP
;
A
#
# COMPACT_ATOMS: atom_id res chain seq x y z
N TYR A 1 -5.97 10.18 1.36
CA TYR A 1 -5.17 9.07 1.91
C TYR A 1 -5.26 9.01 3.44
N TRP A 2 -4.57 9.89 4.19
CA TRP A 2 -4.46 9.77 5.66
C TRP A 2 -5.78 9.78 6.45
N CYS A 3 -6.81 10.45 5.92
CA CYS A 3 -8.13 10.53 6.56
C CYS A 3 -9.15 9.53 5.98
N THR A 4 -8.79 8.83 4.90
CA THR A 4 -9.73 8.05 4.08
C THR A 4 -9.32 6.59 3.97
N ASP A 5 -8.09 6.25 4.33
CA ASP A 5 -7.57 4.89 4.35
C ASP A 5 -8.07 4.15 5.60
N GLN A 6 -8.73 3.01 5.36
CA GLN A 6 -9.39 2.24 6.41
C GLN A 6 -8.40 1.75 7.49
N VAL A 7 -7.17 1.36 7.12
CA VAL A 7 -6.17 0.89 8.10
C VAL A 7 -5.83 2.01 9.08
N ILE A 8 -5.68 3.23 8.56
CA ILE A 8 -5.26 4.40 9.34
C ILE A 8 -6.41 4.88 10.23
N VAL A 9 -7.62 4.95 9.66
CA VAL A 9 -8.83 5.36 10.40
C VAL A 9 -9.11 4.38 11.54
N GLN A 10 -9.05 3.07 11.29
CA GLN A 10 -9.28 2.07 12.33
C GLN A 10 -8.27 2.17 13.49
N ARG A 11 -6.99 2.42 13.19
CA ARG A 11 -5.97 2.64 14.24
C ARG A 11 -6.25 3.88 15.08
N SER A 12 -6.78 4.94 14.47
CA SER A 12 -7.15 6.15 15.19
C SER A 12 -8.40 5.96 16.07
N LEU A 13 -9.38 5.17 15.61
CA LEU A 13 -10.61 4.86 16.35
C LEU A 13 -10.39 3.88 17.50
N ALA A 14 -9.37 3.01 17.40
CA ALA A 14 -8.96 2.10 18.47
C ALA A 14 -8.20 2.81 19.61
N ALA A 15 -7.93 4.11 19.50
CA ALA A 15 -7.23 4.86 20.54
C ALA A 15 -8.14 5.08 21.77
N LYS A 16 -7.55 4.99 22.97
CA LYS A 16 -8.28 5.09 24.24
C LYS A 16 -9.02 6.43 24.42
N ASN A 17 -8.39 7.55 24.02
CA ASN A 17 -8.93 8.90 24.15
C ASN A 17 -8.51 9.76 22.95
N LEU A 18 -9.24 10.87 22.71
CA LEU A 18 -8.92 11.82 21.66
C LEU A 18 -7.50 12.41 21.80
N SER A 19 -7.04 12.67 23.03
CA SER A 19 -5.67 13.16 23.27
C SER A 19 -4.60 12.15 22.85
N HIS A 20 -4.84 10.84 23.05
CA HIS A 20 -3.93 9.79 22.59
C HIS A 20 -3.95 9.67 21.06
N ALA A 21 -5.12 9.77 20.43
CA ALA A 21 -5.22 9.78 18.97
C ALA A 21 -4.43 10.96 18.36
N LYS A 22 -4.63 12.18 18.88
CA LYS A 22 -3.91 13.40 18.43
C LYS A 22 -2.40 13.28 18.65
N GLY A 23 -1.97 12.85 19.85
CA GLY A 23 -0.56 12.64 20.17
C GLY A 23 0.08 11.58 19.27
N GLY A 24 -0.62 10.47 19.01
CA GLY A 24 -0.17 9.43 18.08
C GLY A 24 -0.05 9.93 16.65
N SER A 25 -0.99 10.74 16.17
CA SER A 25 -0.91 11.35 14.84
C SER A 25 0.27 12.32 14.71
N LEU A 26 0.55 13.14 15.73
CA LEU A 26 1.70 14.04 15.74
C LEU A 26 3.04 13.28 15.76
N MET A 27 3.14 12.24 16.60
CA MET A 27 4.31 11.36 16.63
C MET A 27 4.53 10.68 15.26
N ALA A 28 3.47 10.18 14.64
CA ALA A 28 3.56 9.58 13.31
C ALA A 28 4.01 10.59 12.24
N ALA A 29 3.57 11.85 12.33
CA ALA A 29 4.02 12.92 11.44
C ALA A 29 5.50 13.24 11.63
N TYR A 30 5.99 13.28 12.87
CA TYR A 30 7.41 13.47 13.17
C TYR A 30 8.27 12.32 12.63
N LEU A 31 7.87 11.07 12.88
CA LEU A 31 8.59 9.88 12.42
C LEU A 31 8.64 9.73 10.89
N LYS A 32 7.75 10.38 10.14
CA LYS A 32 7.78 10.39 8.66
C LYS A 32 8.94 11.14 8.05
N VAL A 33 9.66 11.93 8.83
CA VAL A 33 10.92 12.52 8.38
C VAL A 33 12.00 11.43 8.22
N LEU A 34 11.91 10.34 9.00
CA LEU A 34 12.93 9.27 9.00
C LEU A 34 13.05 8.49 7.68
N PRO A 35 11.97 8.11 6.98
CA PRO A 35 12.06 7.48 5.65
C PRO A 35 12.96 8.21 4.65
N LEU A 36 13.04 9.53 4.70
CA LEU A 36 13.97 10.29 3.84
C LEU A 36 15.41 9.83 4.10
N PHE A 37 15.83 9.79 5.36
CA PHE A 37 17.19 9.38 5.75
C PHE A 37 17.42 7.87 5.65
N MET A 38 16.43 7.06 6.00
CA MET A 38 16.57 5.61 6.10
C MET A 38 16.32 4.86 4.78
N MET A 39 15.55 5.44 3.85
CA MET A 39 15.23 4.80 2.57
C MET A 39 15.89 5.50 1.40
N VAL A 40 15.80 6.84 1.30
CA VAL A 40 16.30 7.57 0.13
C VAL A 40 17.83 7.60 0.10
N PHE A 41 18.49 7.90 1.22
CA PHE A 41 19.97 7.92 1.25
C PHE A 41 20.59 6.56 0.89
N PRO A 42 20.19 5.43 1.49
CA PRO A 42 20.71 4.12 1.08
C PRO A 42 20.43 3.78 -0.38
N GLY A 43 19.28 4.19 -0.92
CA GLY A 43 18.96 4.03 -2.34
C GLY A 43 19.93 4.79 -3.25
N MET A 44 20.24 6.05 -2.91
CA MET A 44 21.21 6.88 -3.65
C MET A 44 22.63 6.33 -3.54
N VAL A 45 23.04 5.87 -2.35
CA VAL A 45 24.35 5.24 -2.12
C VAL A 45 24.48 3.96 -2.94
N SER A 46 23.44 3.12 -2.97
CA SER A 46 23.41 1.89 -3.79
C SER A 46 23.55 2.18 -5.29
N ARG A 47 22.94 3.26 -5.78
CA ARG A 47 23.05 3.69 -7.19
C ARG A 47 24.50 4.05 -7.58
N VAL A 48 25.28 4.61 -6.66
CA VAL A 48 26.69 4.98 -6.90
C VAL A 48 27.62 3.76 -6.76
N LEU A 49 27.36 2.86 -5.82
CA LEU A 49 28.16 1.66 -5.59
C LEU A 49 27.94 0.57 -6.66
N PHE A 50 26.73 0.46 -7.21
CA PHE A 50 26.35 -0.59 -8.16
C PHE A 50 25.76 -0.02 -9.46
N PRO A 51 26.55 0.76 -10.23
CA PRO A 51 26.05 1.45 -11.42
C PRO A 51 25.54 0.46 -12.49
N ASP A 52 26.26 -0.63 -12.73
CA ASP A 52 25.92 -1.60 -13.79
C ASP A 52 24.68 -2.46 -13.48
N GLN A 53 24.24 -2.49 -12.22
CA GLN A 53 23.10 -3.30 -11.78
C GLN A 53 21.89 -2.46 -11.39
N VAL A 54 22.09 -1.35 -10.67
CA VAL A 54 21.01 -0.49 -10.15
C VAL A 54 20.78 0.73 -11.04
N ALA A 55 21.85 1.28 -11.64
CA ALA A 55 21.80 2.45 -12.51
C ALA A 55 21.94 2.09 -14.00
N CYS A 56 21.69 0.83 -14.36
CA CYS A 56 21.81 0.36 -15.73
C CYS A 56 20.97 1.26 -16.67
N ALA A 57 21.63 1.77 -17.71
CA ALA A 57 21.01 2.61 -18.74
C ALA A 57 20.69 1.81 -20.01
N ASP A 58 21.36 0.66 -20.18
CA ASP A 58 21.22 -0.20 -21.34
C ASP A 58 20.11 -1.26 -21.13
N PRO A 59 19.12 -1.36 -22.03
CA PRO A 59 17.98 -2.28 -21.89
C PRO A 59 18.36 -3.77 -21.83
N GLU A 60 19.39 -4.21 -22.57
CA GLU A 60 19.80 -5.62 -22.57
C GLU A 60 20.46 -6.00 -21.25
N THR A 61 21.25 -5.10 -20.70
CA THR A 61 21.90 -5.28 -19.39
C THR A 61 20.87 -5.27 -18.26
N CYS A 62 19.92 -4.33 -18.28
CA CYS A 62 18.84 -4.28 -17.29
C CYS A 62 17.93 -5.52 -17.34
N LEU A 63 17.63 -6.03 -18.55
CA LEU A 63 16.82 -7.24 -18.72
C LEU A 63 17.50 -8.47 -18.09
N LYS A 64 18.83 -8.60 -18.22
CA LYS A 64 19.59 -9.71 -17.60
C LYS A 64 19.64 -9.63 -16.08
N VAL A 65 19.66 -8.43 -15.51
CA VAL A 65 19.85 -8.21 -14.07
C VAL A 65 18.53 -8.26 -13.30
N CYS A 66 17.48 -7.61 -13.78
CA CYS A 66 16.22 -7.46 -13.04
C CYS A 66 14.96 -7.84 -13.83
N SER A 67 15.12 -8.47 -15.01
CA SER A 67 14.01 -8.83 -15.89
C SER A 67 13.12 -7.64 -16.26
N ASN A 68 13.68 -6.42 -16.24
CA ASN A 68 12.98 -5.20 -16.57
C ASN A 68 13.86 -4.32 -17.47
N PRO A 69 13.48 -4.07 -18.73
CA PRO A 69 14.28 -3.28 -19.65
C PRO A 69 14.29 -1.77 -19.33
N SER A 70 13.37 -1.30 -18.49
CA SER A 70 13.20 0.13 -18.20
C SER A 70 14.01 0.62 -16.98
N GLY A 71 14.57 -0.30 -16.19
CA GLY A 71 15.47 0.02 -15.08
C GLY A 71 15.27 -0.86 -13.84
N CYS A 72 16.30 -0.89 -12.99
CA CYS A 72 16.39 -1.76 -11.82
C CYS A 72 16.44 -0.97 -10.50
N SER A 73 15.72 0.15 -10.39
CA SER A 73 15.80 1.02 -9.20
C SER A 73 15.24 0.34 -7.94
N ASP A 74 14.28 -0.57 -8.09
CA ASP A 74 13.58 -1.22 -6.98
C ASP A 74 14.45 -2.24 -6.22
N ILE A 75 15.53 -2.74 -6.83
CA ILE A 75 16.47 -3.68 -6.18
C ILE A 75 17.58 -2.97 -5.39
N ALA A 76 17.63 -1.63 -5.40
CA ALA A 76 18.70 -0.85 -4.80
C ALA A 76 18.94 -1.18 -3.32
N TYR A 77 17.87 -1.23 -2.52
CA TYR A 77 17.97 -1.48 -1.08
C TYR A 77 18.32 -2.94 -0.75
N PRO A 78 17.64 -3.96 -1.31
CA PRO A 78 18.06 -5.36 -1.13
C PRO A 78 19.52 -5.59 -1.56
N LYS A 79 19.96 -5.00 -2.67
CA LYS A 79 21.33 -5.17 -3.17
C LYS A 79 22.37 -4.67 -2.16
N LEU A 80 22.13 -3.50 -1.56
CA LEU A 80 22.98 -2.94 -0.52
C LEU A 80 23.09 -3.88 0.70
N VAL A 81 21.95 -4.44 1.14
CA VAL A 81 21.87 -5.39 2.26
C VAL A 81 22.64 -6.68 1.97
N LEU A 82 22.55 -7.21 0.75
CA LEU A 82 23.17 -8.48 0.39
C LEU A 82 24.69 -8.39 0.23
N GLU A 83 25.21 -7.26 -0.22
CA GLU A 83 26.64 -7.08 -0.54
C GLU A 83 27.46 -6.47 0.61
N LEU A 84 26.88 -5.59 1.45
CA LEU A 84 27.63 -4.86 2.48
C LEU A 84 27.53 -5.46 3.88
N LEU A 85 26.47 -6.21 4.19
CA LEU A 85 26.29 -6.74 5.54
C LEU A 85 27.04 -8.06 5.74
N PRO A 86 27.65 -8.27 6.93
CA PRO A 86 28.32 -9.53 7.25
C PRO A 86 27.32 -10.69 7.34
N THR A 87 27.86 -11.90 7.28
CA THR A 87 27.10 -13.13 7.51
C THR A 87 26.41 -13.10 8.87
N GLY A 88 25.17 -13.60 8.94
CA GLY A 88 24.29 -13.42 10.10
C GLY A 88 23.40 -12.18 9.99
N LEU A 89 23.97 -10.97 9.93
CA LEU A 89 23.17 -9.72 9.81
C LEU A 89 22.41 -9.65 8.48
N ARG A 90 23.01 -10.15 7.39
CA ARG A 90 22.33 -10.30 6.10
C ARG A 90 21.06 -11.15 6.21
N GLY A 91 21.13 -12.27 6.93
CA GLY A 91 19.98 -13.17 7.15
C GLY A 91 18.91 -12.51 8.01
N LEU A 92 19.32 -11.85 9.09
CA LEU A 92 18.43 -11.10 9.98
C LEU A 92 17.65 -10.02 9.22
N MET A 93 18.35 -9.21 8.40
CA MET A 93 17.71 -8.15 7.62
C MET A 93 16.73 -8.69 6.59
N MET A 94 17.08 -9.77 5.88
CA MET A 94 16.15 -10.42 4.94
C MET A 94 14.90 -10.94 5.64
N ALA A 95 15.05 -11.54 6.84
CA ALA A 95 13.91 -12.00 7.63
C ALA A 95 13.01 -10.83 8.07
N VAL A 96 13.60 -9.72 8.54
CA VAL A 96 12.86 -8.50 8.91
C VAL A 96 12.08 -7.93 7.72
N MET A 97 12.68 -7.90 6.53
CA MET A 97 12.02 -7.42 5.32
C MET A 97 10.81 -8.28 4.97
N VAL A 98 10.94 -9.60 4.97
CA VAL A 98 9.81 -10.51 4.70
C VAL A 98 8.73 -10.38 5.77
N ALA A 99 9.10 -10.28 7.05
CA ALA A 99 8.15 -10.10 8.15
C ALA A 99 7.39 -8.77 8.03
N ALA A 100 8.06 -7.67 7.69
CA ALA A 100 7.44 -6.37 7.47
C ALA A 100 6.45 -6.38 6.28
N LEU A 101 6.81 -7.08 5.20
CA LEU A 101 5.93 -7.28 4.05
C LEU A 101 4.68 -8.09 4.45
N MET A 102 4.85 -9.20 5.16
CA MET A 102 3.73 -10.03 5.62
C MET A 102 2.78 -9.27 6.57
N SER A 103 3.33 -8.43 7.45
CA SER A 103 2.54 -7.57 8.32
C SER A 103 1.68 -6.57 7.52
N SER A 104 2.29 -5.93 6.52
CA SER A 104 1.60 -4.96 5.66
C SER A 104 0.50 -5.61 4.82
N LEU A 105 0.80 -6.75 4.18
CA LEU A 105 -0.17 -7.52 3.39
C LEU A 105 -1.35 -7.98 4.25
N THR A 106 -1.06 -8.52 5.44
CA THR A 106 -2.10 -8.95 6.39
C THR A 106 -3.02 -7.79 6.78
N SER A 107 -2.47 -6.60 7.05
CA SER A 107 -3.26 -5.41 7.37
C SER A 107 -4.17 -4.96 6.22
N ILE A 108 -3.67 -5.02 4.98
CA ILE A 108 -4.43 -4.65 3.77
C ILE A 108 -5.56 -5.65 3.53
N PHE A 109 -5.27 -6.95 3.54
CA PHE A 109 -6.27 -7.99 3.30
C PHE A 109 -7.36 -8.03 4.37
N ASN A 110 -7.00 -7.84 5.65
CA ASN A 110 -7.99 -7.77 6.72
C ASN A 110 -8.91 -6.55 6.58
N SER A 111 -8.37 -5.41 6.16
CA SER A 111 -9.16 -4.20 5.94
C SER A 111 -10.10 -4.35 4.74
N ALA A 112 -9.62 -4.89 3.63
CA ALA A 112 -10.42 -5.18 2.44
C ALA A 112 -11.53 -6.20 2.74
N SER A 113 -11.21 -7.25 3.51
CA SER A 113 -12.19 -8.25 3.96
C SER A 113 -13.27 -7.64 4.85
N THR A 114 -12.89 -6.71 5.74
CA THR A 114 -13.86 -6.00 6.59
C THR A 114 -14.79 -5.12 5.77
N ILE A 115 -14.26 -4.35 4.81
CA ILE A 115 -15.07 -3.52 3.90
C ILE A 115 -16.04 -4.41 3.12
N PHE A 116 -15.56 -5.51 2.53
CA PHE A 116 -16.41 -6.42 1.75
C PHE A 116 -17.52 -7.05 2.61
N THR A 117 -17.18 -7.56 3.79
CA THR A 117 -18.13 -8.25 4.66
C THR A 117 -19.15 -7.29 5.30
N MET A 118 -18.69 -6.15 5.81
CA MET A 118 -19.55 -5.21 6.53
C MET A 118 -20.34 -4.31 5.58
N ASP A 119 -19.74 -3.87 4.48
CA ASP A 119 -20.38 -2.85 3.62
C ASP A 119 -21.15 -3.51 2.46
N LEU A 120 -20.67 -4.64 1.91
CA LEU A 120 -21.34 -5.32 0.80
C LEU A 120 -22.15 -6.54 1.25
N TRP A 121 -21.55 -7.46 2.01
CA TRP A 121 -22.21 -8.72 2.38
C TRP A 121 -23.40 -8.51 3.32
N LYS A 122 -23.26 -7.67 4.35
CA LYS A 122 -24.39 -7.32 5.22
C LYS A 122 -25.49 -6.52 4.51
N TYR A 123 -25.16 -5.76 3.47
CA TYR A 123 -26.15 -5.07 2.65
C TYR A 123 -26.99 -6.07 1.84
N ILE A 124 -26.34 -7.05 1.20
CA ILE A 124 -27.02 -8.10 0.42
C ILE A 124 -27.77 -9.07 1.34
N ARG A 125 -27.20 -9.43 2.49
CA ARG A 125 -27.78 -10.36 3.47
C ARG A 125 -27.83 -9.74 4.87
N PRO A 126 -28.90 -8.98 5.19
CA PRO A 126 -29.02 -8.25 6.46
C PRO A 126 -29.03 -9.11 7.72
N ARG A 127 -29.42 -10.39 7.61
CA ARG A 127 -29.45 -11.37 8.71
C ARG A 127 -28.28 -12.38 8.65
N ALA A 128 -27.10 -11.96 8.19
CA ALA A 128 -25.91 -12.80 8.21
C ALA A 128 -25.45 -13.08 9.65
N SER A 129 -25.14 -14.35 9.95
CA SER A 129 -24.56 -14.75 11.24
C SER A 129 -23.08 -14.35 11.33
N GLU A 130 -22.54 -14.13 12.53
CA GLU A 130 -21.11 -13.84 12.74
C GLU A 130 -20.20 -14.94 12.16
N LYS A 131 -20.61 -16.22 12.28
CA LYS A 131 -19.86 -17.36 11.71
C LYS A 131 -19.80 -17.28 10.19
N GLU A 132 -20.91 -16.92 9.56
CA GLU A 132 -20.98 -16.73 8.11
C GLU A 132 -20.07 -15.59 7.67
N LEU A 133 -20.10 -14.46 8.39
CA LEU A 133 -19.28 -13.29 8.08
C LEU A 133 -17.78 -13.61 8.13
N MET A 134 -17.35 -14.39 9.14
CA MET A 134 -15.96 -14.85 9.24
C MET A 134 -15.55 -15.78 8.08
N ILE A 135 -16.42 -16.70 7.66
CA ILE A 135 -16.14 -17.62 6.55
C ILE A 135 -16.04 -16.85 5.24
N VAL A 136 -17.03 -15.99 4.94
CA VAL A 136 -17.05 -15.14 3.74
C VAL A 136 -15.82 -14.25 3.70
N GLY A 137 -15.45 -13.64 4.83
CA GLY A 137 -14.25 -12.82 4.93
C GLY A 137 -12.97 -13.58 4.58
N ARG A 138 -12.81 -14.82 5.06
CA ARG A 138 -11.65 -15.68 4.72
C ARG A 138 -11.63 -16.10 3.26
N VAL A 139 -12.78 -16.49 2.70
CA VAL A 139 -12.90 -16.85 1.28
C VAL A 139 -12.56 -15.66 0.38
N PHE A 140 -13.02 -14.46 0.74
CA PHE A 140 -12.70 -13.25 0.01
C PHE A 140 -11.20 -12.92 0.03
N VAL A 141 -10.51 -13.12 1.16
CA VAL A 141 -9.04 -12.95 1.22
C VAL A 141 -8.34 -13.93 0.29
N LEU A 142 -8.75 -15.21 0.26
CA LEU A 142 -8.17 -16.19 -0.68
C LEU A 142 -8.38 -15.77 -2.14
N LEU A 143 -9.57 -15.29 -2.49
CA LEU A 143 -9.86 -14.78 -3.83
C LEU A 143 -8.98 -13.57 -4.16
N LEU A 144 -8.84 -12.61 -3.24
CA LEU A 144 -7.98 -11.44 -3.45
C LEU A 144 -6.51 -11.83 -3.66
N VAL A 145 -6.01 -12.82 -2.93
CA VAL A 145 -4.63 -13.32 -3.13
C VAL A 145 -4.47 -13.91 -4.53
N LEU A 146 -5.42 -14.72 -4.99
CA LEU A 146 -5.38 -15.28 -6.34
C LEU A 146 -5.39 -14.21 -7.42
N VAL A 147 -6.31 -13.23 -7.32
CA VAL A 147 -6.37 -12.10 -8.26
C VAL A 147 -5.07 -11.29 -8.22
N SER A 148 -4.50 -11.06 -7.04
CA SER A 148 -3.23 -10.34 -6.89
C SER A 148 -2.07 -11.05 -7.59
N ILE A 149 -1.98 -12.38 -7.48
CA ILE A 149 -0.94 -13.17 -8.16
C ILE A 149 -1.11 -13.10 -9.68
N LEU A 150 -2.35 -13.20 -10.17
CA LEU A 150 -2.66 -13.07 -11.60
C LEU A 150 -2.36 -11.67 -12.14
N TRP A 151 -2.34 -10.65 -11.29
CA TRP A 151 -2.06 -9.27 -11.67
C TRP A 151 -0.57 -8.91 -11.75
N ILE A 152 0.31 -9.73 -11.16
CA ILE A 152 1.78 -9.53 -11.19
C ILE A 152 2.36 -9.30 -12.60
N PRO A 153 2.05 -10.13 -13.63
CA PRO A 153 2.63 -9.94 -14.97
C PRO A 153 2.19 -8.62 -15.62
N ILE A 154 0.95 -8.19 -15.40
CA ILE A 154 0.42 -6.92 -15.92
C ILE A 154 1.18 -5.76 -15.30
N VAL A 155 1.39 -5.83 -13.99
CA VAL A 155 2.20 -4.89 -13.24
C VAL A 155 3.60 -4.84 -13.84
N GLN A 156 4.31 -5.96 -13.97
CA GLN A 156 5.67 -6.01 -14.52
C GLN A 156 5.79 -5.33 -15.91
N ALA A 157 4.77 -5.47 -16.76
CA ALA A 157 4.74 -4.81 -18.07
C ALA A 157 4.52 -3.29 -18.00
N SER A 158 3.94 -2.76 -16.92
CA SER A 158 3.49 -1.36 -16.83
C SER A 158 4.29 -0.47 -15.88
N GLN A 159 5.03 -1.01 -14.89
CA GLN A 159 5.75 -0.20 -13.89
C GLN A 159 6.92 0.63 -14.47
N GLY A 160 7.49 0.23 -15.61
CA GLY A 160 8.65 0.90 -16.22
C GLY A 160 9.90 0.97 -15.31
N GLY A 161 10.11 0.00 -14.41
CA GLY A 161 11.30 -0.07 -13.55
C GLY A 161 11.30 0.85 -12.33
N GLN A 162 10.18 1.54 -12.09
CA GLN A 162 9.97 2.43 -10.94
C GLN A 162 8.63 2.13 -10.26
N LEU A 163 8.60 1.09 -9.42
CA LEU A 163 7.40 0.64 -8.73
C LEU A 163 6.65 1.76 -8.00
N PHE A 164 7.41 2.62 -7.32
CA PHE A 164 6.87 3.73 -6.53
C PHE A 164 6.10 4.76 -7.35
N ILE A 165 6.61 5.16 -8.52
CA ILE A 165 5.98 6.19 -9.37
C ILE A 165 4.68 5.68 -9.96
N TYR A 166 4.64 4.43 -10.40
CA TYR A 166 3.42 3.80 -10.89
C TYR A 166 2.33 3.70 -9.82
N ILE A 167 2.67 3.27 -8.60
CA ILE A 167 1.70 3.21 -7.48
C ILE A 167 1.18 4.62 -7.15
N GLN A 168 2.06 5.63 -7.18
CA GLN A 168 1.67 7.03 -7.02
C GLN A 168 0.76 7.52 -8.15
N SER A 169 1.03 7.13 -9.39
CA SER A 169 0.20 7.49 -10.55
C SER A 169 -1.23 6.96 -10.39
N ILE A 170 -1.38 5.67 -10.08
CA ILE A 170 -2.69 5.07 -9.79
C ILE A 170 -3.40 5.76 -8.62
N SER A 171 -2.65 6.00 -7.54
CA SER A 171 -3.18 6.71 -6.37
C SER A 171 -3.64 8.13 -6.71
N SER A 172 -2.93 8.82 -7.59
CA SER A 172 -3.25 10.19 -8.01
C SER A 172 -4.55 10.27 -8.83
N TYR A 173 -4.94 9.19 -9.51
CA TYR A 173 -6.24 9.13 -10.19
C TYR A 173 -7.41 8.88 -9.21
N LEU A 174 -7.20 8.05 -8.19
CA LEU A 174 -8.28 7.60 -7.29
C LEU A 174 -8.48 8.50 -6.07
N GLN A 175 -7.42 9.12 -5.54
CA GLN A 175 -7.49 9.88 -4.29
C GLN A 175 -8.25 11.23 -4.40
N PRO A 176 -8.13 12.02 -5.49
CA PRO A 176 -8.78 13.32 -5.55
C PRO A 176 -10.33 13.25 -5.51
N PRO A 177 -11.01 12.36 -6.25
CA PRO A 177 -12.48 12.24 -6.16
C PRO A 177 -12.96 11.89 -4.75
N VAL A 178 -12.28 10.95 -4.08
CA VAL A 178 -12.61 10.56 -2.70
C VAL A 178 -12.41 11.75 -1.75
N ALA A 179 -11.31 12.50 -1.89
CA ALA A 179 -11.06 13.67 -1.08
C ALA A 179 -12.14 14.74 -1.25
N VAL A 180 -12.59 14.99 -2.48
CA VAL A 180 -13.66 15.95 -2.77
C VAL A 180 -14.97 15.55 -2.09
N VAL A 181 -15.38 14.27 -2.17
CA VAL A 181 -16.60 13.78 -1.51
C VAL A 181 -16.49 13.91 0.02
N PHE A 182 -15.35 13.56 0.60
CA PHE A 182 -15.14 13.70 2.05
C PHE A 182 -15.14 15.16 2.51
N ILE A 183 -14.47 16.06 1.80
CA ILE A 183 -14.44 17.49 2.13
C ILE A 183 -15.84 18.09 2.01
N MET A 184 -16.57 17.78 0.94
CA MET A 184 -17.97 18.22 0.80
C MET A 184 -18.85 17.64 1.92
N GLY A 185 -18.72 16.36 2.28
CA GLY A 185 -19.47 15.75 3.36
C GLY A 185 -19.20 16.39 4.74
N CYS A 186 -17.95 16.72 5.06
CA CYS A 186 -17.59 17.30 6.36
C CYS A 186 -17.94 18.79 6.49
N PHE A 187 -17.69 19.59 5.44
CA PHE A 187 -17.83 21.05 5.51
C PHE A 187 -19.15 21.58 4.95
N TRP A 188 -19.83 20.81 4.08
CA TRP A 188 -21.07 21.23 3.44
C TRP A 188 -22.26 20.44 3.99
N LYS A 189 -22.95 20.99 4.99
CA LYS A 189 -24.13 20.40 5.67
C LYS A 189 -25.34 20.15 4.75
N ARG A 190 -25.35 20.67 3.52
CA ARG A 190 -26.41 20.52 2.51
C ARG A 190 -26.15 19.37 1.50
N THR A 191 -25.10 18.58 1.70
CA THR A 191 -24.75 17.45 0.82
C THR A 191 -25.68 16.28 1.15
N ASN A 192 -26.89 16.29 0.59
CA ASN A 192 -27.87 15.23 0.77
C ASN A 192 -27.53 14.04 -0.14
N GLU A 193 -27.79 12.82 0.33
CA GLU A 193 -27.50 11.54 -0.35
C GLU A 193 -28.04 11.46 -1.80
N LYS A 194 -29.06 12.24 -2.13
CA LYS A 194 -29.66 12.31 -3.48
C LYS A 194 -28.77 12.98 -4.53
N VAL A 195 -27.82 13.86 -4.18
CA VAL A 195 -27.03 14.59 -5.19
C VAL A 195 -25.81 13.80 -5.68
N ALA A 196 -25.31 12.83 -4.89
CA ALA A 196 -24.08 12.09 -5.22
C ALA A 196 -24.30 10.87 -6.13
N LEU A 197 -25.51 10.32 -6.18
CA LEU A 197 -25.83 9.09 -6.95
C LEU A 197 -26.85 9.30 -8.09
N ASP A 198 -27.51 10.46 -8.16
CA ASP A 198 -28.66 10.69 -9.06
C ASP A 198 -28.32 11.55 -10.29
N LYS A 199 -27.17 11.30 -10.95
CA LYS A 199 -26.87 11.86 -12.28
C LYS A 199 -26.92 10.83 -13.42
N HIS A 200 -27.33 9.60 -13.12
CA HIS A 200 -27.51 8.52 -14.10
C HIS A 200 -28.78 7.70 -13.85
N ARG A 201 -29.94 8.36 -13.81
CA ARG A 201 -31.19 7.68 -14.14
C ARG A 201 -32.04 8.63 -15.01
N PRO A 202 -32.38 8.24 -16.25
CA PRO A 202 -33.25 9.03 -17.13
C PRO A 202 -34.66 9.16 -16.55
#